data_AF-A0A0J6L351-F1
#
_entry.id   AF-A0A0J6L351-F1
#
_cell.length_a   1.000
_cell.length_b   1.000
_cell.length_c   1.000
_cell.angle_alpha   90.00
_cell.angle_beta   90.00
_cell.angle_gamma   90.00
#
_symmetry.space_group_name_H-M   'P 1'
#
loop_
_entity.id
_entity.type
_entity.pdbx_description
1 polymer ?
#
loop_
_entity_poly.entity_id
_entity_poly.type
_entity_poly.pdbx_seq_one_letter_code
_entity_poly.pdbx_strand_id
1 'polypeptide(L)'
;MNNMIKIYKFDPFIEEEVNFLVNNQEVIGFDVSPKKLEVDKEYEAEIDIFVNDILDIEEQKDINLKKIEHIKNYSYMLFGEMLKDNVLDVGFFITSDLFEDYQYLIGQYVILKVDRLQLYCE
;
A
#
# COMPACT_ATOMS: atom_id res chain seq x y z
N MET A 1 -2.87 -6.71 -7.70
CA MET A 1 -1.56 -7.24 -8.22
C MET A 1 -0.77 -7.72 -7.03
N ASN A 2 -0.16 -8.90 -7.08
CA ASN A 2 0.39 -9.53 -5.88
C ASN A 2 1.85 -9.14 -5.62
N ASN A 3 2.15 -8.96 -4.34
CA ASN A 3 3.49 -8.78 -3.81
C ASN A 3 3.84 -9.99 -2.96
N MET A 4 5.11 -10.40 -2.97
CA MET A 4 5.61 -11.32 -1.96
C MET A 4 5.89 -10.55 -0.68
N ILE A 5 5.28 -10.98 0.41
CA ILE A 5 5.42 -10.35 1.72
C ILE A 5 5.83 -11.37 2.77
N LYS A 6 6.47 -10.90 3.84
CA LYS A 6 6.73 -11.71 5.03
C LYS A 6 6.11 -11.07 6.26
N ILE A 7 5.30 -11.83 7.01
CA ILE A 7 4.69 -11.31 8.25
C ILE A 7 5.73 -11.26 9.35
N TYR A 8 5.85 -10.09 9.98
CA TYR A 8 6.81 -9.86 11.05
C TYR A 8 6.15 -9.89 12.43
N LYS A 9 4.98 -9.25 12.57
CA LYS A 9 4.32 -9.08 13.86
C LYS A 9 2.84 -8.75 13.68
N PHE A 10 2.03 -9.17 14.64
CA PHE A 10 0.67 -8.65 14.85
C PHE A 10 0.64 -7.81 16.13
N ASP A 11 -0.19 -6.77 16.17
CA ASP A 11 -0.43 -6.05 17.41
C ASP A 11 -1.37 -6.85 18.34
N PRO A 12 -1.06 -7.02 19.63
CA PRO A 12 -1.90 -7.78 20.55
C PRO A 12 -3.13 -6.99 21.06
N PHE A 13 -3.20 -5.68 20.80
CA PHE A 13 -4.26 -4.79 21.30
C PHE A 13 -5.13 -4.20 20.19
N ILE A 14 -4.60 -4.08 18.98
CA ILE A 14 -5.33 -3.58 17.82
C ILE A 14 -5.60 -4.76 16.88
N GLU A 15 -6.88 -5.09 16.76
CA GLU A 15 -7.35 -6.14 15.87
C GLU A 15 -6.94 -5.81 14.42
N GLU A 16 -6.55 -6.85 13.66
CA GLU A 16 -6.12 -6.79 12.25
C GLU A 16 -4.80 -6.03 11.99
N GLU A 17 -4.24 -5.26 12.93
CA GLU A 17 -2.96 -4.59 12.71
C GLU A 17 -1.83 -5.61 12.51
N VAL A 18 -1.13 -5.45 11.38
CA VAL A 18 -0.07 -6.35 10.95
C VAL A 18 1.14 -5.56 10.44
N ASN A 19 2.32 -5.96 10.90
CA ASN A 19 3.58 -5.53 10.35
C ASN A 19 4.10 -6.59 9.38
N PHE A 20 4.43 -6.18 8.17
CA PHE A 20 4.96 -7.07 7.15
C PHE A 20 6.13 -6.41 6.40
N LEU A 21 6.99 -7.26 5.85
CA LEU A 21 8.10 -6.87 5.00
C LEU A 21 7.72 -7.08 3.54
N VAL A 22 7.90 -6.06 2.70
CA VAL A 22 7.71 -6.13 1.25
C VAL A 22 8.87 -5.41 0.57
N ASN A 23 9.56 -6.07 -0.37
CA ASN A 23 10.74 -5.51 -1.05
C ASN A 23 11.73 -4.79 -0.12
N ASN A 24 12.07 -5.42 1.01
CA ASN A 24 12.95 -4.90 2.08
C ASN A 24 12.44 -3.63 2.80
N GLN A 25 11.16 -3.30 2.67
CA GLN A 25 10.52 -2.19 3.38
C GLN A 25 9.56 -2.74 4.44
N GLU A 26 9.67 -2.22 5.66
CA GLU A 26 8.73 -2.54 6.74
C GLU A 26 7.49 -1.66 6.62
N VAL A 27 6.32 -2.31 6.61
CA VAL A 27 5.02 -1.67 6.43
C VAL A 27 4.10 -2.10 7.55
N ILE A 28 3.32 -1.15 8.06
CA ILE A 28 2.22 -1.38 9.00
C ILE A 28 0.93 -1.23 8.20
N GLY A 29 0.09 -2.25 8.25
CA GLY A 29 -1.22 -2.25 7.61
C GLY A 29 -2.25 -3.03 8.42
N PHE A 30 -3.39 -3.29 7.79
CA PHE A 30 -4.50 -4.05 8.39
C PHE A 30 -4.78 -5.29 7.56
N ASP A 31 -4.70 -6.46 8.19
CA ASP A 31 -5.02 -7.75 7.60
C ASP A 31 -6.54 -7.92 7.44
N VAL A 32 -7.01 -7.94 6.21
CA VAL A 32 -8.41 -8.17 5.85
C VAL A 32 -8.60 -9.54 5.17
N SER A 33 -7.64 -10.44 5.35
CA SER A 33 -7.64 -11.75 4.73
C SER A 33 -8.67 -12.69 5.37
N PRO A 34 -9.31 -13.58 4.59
CA PRO A 34 -10.22 -14.59 5.14
C PRO A 34 -9.49 -15.69 5.92
N LYS A 35 -8.20 -15.89 5.63
CA LYS A 35 -7.34 -16.88 6.29
C LYS A 35 -6.52 -16.23 7.41
N LYS A 36 -6.17 -17.03 8.41
CA LYS A 36 -5.25 -16.60 9.45
C LYS A 36 -3.82 -16.59 8.94
N LEU A 37 -3.17 -15.44 9.03
CA LEU A 37 -1.76 -15.26 8.74
C LEU A 37 -0.90 -15.62 9.97
N GLU A 38 0.34 -16.05 9.72
CA GLU A 38 1.30 -16.44 10.76
C GLU A 38 2.60 -15.66 10.64
N VAL A 39 3.18 -15.31 11.79
CA VAL A 39 4.50 -14.66 11.88
C VAL A 39 5.57 -15.55 11.25
N ASP A 40 6.54 -14.91 10.61
CA ASP A 40 7.66 -15.51 9.89
C ASP A 40 7.31 -16.32 8.64
N LYS A 41 6.04 -16.34 8.22
CA LYS A 41 5.62 -16.92 6.94
C LYS A 41 5.56 -15.88 5.83
N GLU A 42 5.76 -16.38 4.61
CA GLU A 42 5.66 -15.61 3.38
C GLU A 42 4.33 -15.88 2.67
N TYR A 43 3.76 -14.83 2.07
CA TYR A 43 2.49 -14.87 1.36
C TYR A 43 2.57 -14.01 0.10
N GLU A 44 1.87 -14.45 -0.95
CA GLU A 44 1.46 -13.55 -2.01
C GLU A 44 0.25 -12.75 -1.51
N ALA A 45 0.36 -11.43 -1.55
CA ALA A 45 -0.66 -10.54 -1.03
C ALA A 45 -0.92 -9.35 -1.95
N GLU A 46 -2.18 -8.97 -2.01
CA GLU A 46 -2.60 -7.68 -2.54
C GLU A 46 -2.51 -6.61 -1.44
N ILE A 47 -2.06 -5.42 -1.80
CA ILE A 47 -1.99 -4.27 -0.91
C ILE A 47 -2.90 -3.18 -1.48
N ASP A 48 -3.91 -2.81 -0.72
CA ASP A 48 -4.88 -1.75 -1.06
C ASP A 48 -4.72 -0.54 -0.13
N ILE A 49 -5.29 0.58 -0.52
CA ILE A 49 -5.32 1.83 0.24
C ILE A 49 -6.71 2.08 0.81
N PHE A 50 -6.73 2.68 1.99
CA PHE A 50 -7.95 3.18 2.60
C PHE A 50 -7.81 4.68 2.88
N VAL A 51 -8.84 5.44 2.54
CA VAL A 51 -9.00 6.87 2.85
C VAL A 51 -10.39 7.12 3.44
N ASN A 52 -10.48 7.96 4.47
CA ASN A 52 -11.76 8.31 5.09
C ASN A 52 -12.56 9.32 4.25
N ASP A 53 -11.86 10.20 3.55
CA ASP A 53 -12.45 11.28 2.75
C ASP A 53 -12.16 11.04 1.26
N ILE A 54 -11.77 12.08 0.53
CA ILE A 54 -11.42 12.01 -0.88
C ILE A 54 -9.92 11.72 -1.00
N LEU A 55 -9.57 10.79 -1.88
CA LEU A 55 -8.19 10.55 -2.25
C LEU A 55 -7.66 11.74 -3.04
N ASP A 56 -6.59 12.37 -2.58
CA ASP A 56 -5.90 13.45 -3.27
C ASP A 56 -4.59 12.93 -3.88
N ILE A 57 -4.43 13.09 -5.20
CA ILE A 57 -3.28 12.62 -5.97
C ILE A 57 -2.72 13.79 -6.78
N GLU A 58 -1.44 14.07 -6.61
CA GLU A 58 -0.72 15.10 -7.36
C GLU A 58 0.41 14.49 -8.19
N GLU A 59 0.77 15.11 -9.31
CA GLU A 59 1.97 14.75 -10.08
C GLU A 59 3.25 15.19 -9.35
N GLN A 60 4.26 14.33 -9.31
CA GLN A 60 5.59 14.68 -8.81
C GLN A 60 6.28 15.60 -9.81
N LYS A 61 6.68 16.80 -9.36
CA LYS A 61 7.41 17.75 -10.20
C LYS A 61 8.91 17.49 -10.14
N ASP A 62 9.52 17.33 -11.32
CA ASP A 62 10.97 17.24 -11.53
C ASP A 62 11.68 16.08 -10.81
N ILE A 63 10.92 15.10 -10.32
CA ILE A 63 11.43 13.97 -9.54
C ILE A 63 10.61 12.71 -9.84
N ASN A 64 11.29 11.57 -10.01
CA ASN A 64 10.68 10.25 -10.25
C ASN A 64 10.94 9.32 -9.06
N LEU A 65 10.37 9.64 -7.89
CA LEU A 65 10.57 8.85 -6.67
C LEU A 65 9.56 7.71 -6.57
N LYS A 66 10.06 6.54 -6.17
CA LYS A 66 9.28 5.38 -5.74
C LYS A 66 9.64 5.03 -4.30
N LYS A 67 8.75 5.32 -3.36
CA LYS A 67 8.92 5.03 -1.93
C LYS A 67 7.60 5.20 -1.18
N ILE A 68 7.58 4.71 0.05
CA ILE A 68 6.58 5.07 1.05
C ILE A 68 7.24 5.84 2.21
N GLU A 69 6.52 6.77 2.80
CA GLU A 69 6.93 7.45 4.03
C GLU A 69 5.81 7.37 5.04
N HIS A 70 6.09 6.73 6.18
CA HIS A 70 5.17 6.74 7.31
C HIS A 70 5.10 8.15 7.90
N ILE A 71 3.89 8.67 8.09
CA ILE A 71 3.68 10.04 8.58
C ILE A 71 3.37 10.03 10.08
N LYS A 72 2.17 9.56 10.41
CA LYS A 72 1.62 9.48 11.77
C LYS A 72 0.52 8.44 11.80
N ASN A 73 0.31 7.81 12.95
CA ASN A 73 -0.67 6.74 13.12
C ASN A 73 -0.41 5.61 12.09
N TYR A 74 -1.32 5.40 11.15
CA TYR A 74 -1.23 4.40 10.08
C TYR A 74 -1.10 5.03 8.70
N SER A 75 -1.00 6.35 8.64
CA SER A 75 -1.05 7.10 7.39
C SER A 75 0.32 7.12 6.72
N TYR A 76 0.28 7.02 5.40
CA TYR A 76 1.46 7.03 4.55
C TYR A 76 1.37 8.14 3.51
N MET A 77 2.54 8.72 3.20
CA MET A 77 2.76 9.39 1.94
C MET A 77 3.33 8.37 0.96
N LEU A 78 2.67 8.21 -0.18
CA LEU A 78 3.07 7.28 -1.23
C LEU A 78 3.64 8.08 -2.39
N PHE A 79 4.79 7.66 -2.88
CA PHE A 79 5.45 8.19 -4.06
C PHE A 79 5.61 7.03 -5.03
N GLY A 80 5.03 7.12 -6.21
CA GLY A 80 5.07 6.02 -7.15
C GLY A 80 4.73 6.41 -8.57
N GLU A 81 4.86 5.47 -9.48
CA GLU A 81 4.41 5.61 -10.86
C GLU A 81 3.00 5.02 -10.98
N MET A 82 2.05 5.80 -11.51
CA MET A 82 0.71 5.31 -11.81
C MET A 82 0.79 4.43 -13.07
N LEU A 83 0.49 3.15 -12.92
CA LEU A 83 0.47 2.18 -14.00
C LEU A 83 -0.98 1.93 -14.47
N LYS A 84 -1.13 1.10 -15.50
CA LYS A 84 -2.45 0.63 -15.95
C LYS A 84 -3.09 -0.27 -14.89
N ASP A 85 -4.38 -0.55 -15.08
CA ASP A 85 -5.14 -1.53 -14.29
C ASP A 85 -5.19 -1.19 -12.79
N ASN A 86 -5.30 0.10 -12.47
CA ASN A 86 -5.39 0.60 -11.10
C ASN A 86 -4.21 0.16 -10.22
N VAL A 87 -2.99 0.18 -10.77
CA VAL A 87 -1.77 -0.18 -10.05
C VAL A 87 -0.91 1.05 -9.83
N LEU A 88 -0.45 1.26 -8.60
CA LEU A 88 0.58 2.21 -8.25
C LEU A 88 1.87 1.46 -7.88
N ASP A 89 2.98 1.79 -8.53
CA ASP A 89 4.30 1.25 -8.20
C ASP A 89 5.10 2.22 -7.32
N VAL A 90 5.15 1.93 -6.02
CA VAL A 90 5.91 2.68 -5.00
C VAL A 90 7.25 2.02 -4.65
N GLY A 91 7.73 1.11 -5.50
CA GLY A 91 8.80 0.16 -5.19
C GLY A 91 8.25 -1.20 -4.74
N PHE A 92 6.94 -1.31 -4.60
CA PHE A 92 6.09 -2.50 -4.64
C PHE A 92 4.72 -2.06 -5.16
N PHE A 93 3.84 -3.01 -5.46
CA PHE A 93 2.57 -2.70 -6.11
C PHE A 93 1.45 -2.48 -5.10
N ILE A 94 0.71 -1.39 -5.29
CA ILE A 94 -0.53 -1.11 -4.56
C ILE A 94 -1.65 -1.09 -5.60
N THR A 95 -2.75 -1.77 -5.32
CA THR A 95 -3.94 -1.79 -6.19
C THR A 95 -5.16 -1.30 -5.46
N SER A 96 -5.93 -0.42 -6.11
CA SER A 96 -7.12 0.17 -5.50
C SER A 96 -8.11 0.66 -6.53
N ASP A 97 -9.39 0.36 -6.32
CA ASP A 97 -10.48 0.88 -7.15
C ASP A 97 -10.53 2.42 -7.14
N LEU A 98 -10.01 3.05 -6.07
CA LEU A 98 -9.93 4.51 -5.97
C LEU A 98 -9.06 5.16 -7.05
N PHE A 99 -8.20 4.40 -7.73
CA PHE A 99 -7.38 4.90 -8.83
C PHE A 99 -8.14 5.00 -10.16
N GLU A 100 -9.35 4.44 -10.26
CA GLU A 100 -10.17 4.50 -11.48
C GLU A 100 -10.52 5.94 -11.89
N ASP A 101 -10.68 6.85 -10.94
CA ASP A 101 -10.92 8.26 -11.23
C ASP A 101 -9.67 9.02 -11.73
N TYR A 102 -8.49 8.38 -11.65
CA TYR A 102 -7.18 8.98 -11.89
C TYR A 102 -6.43 8.38 -13.10
N GLN A 103 -7.12 7.69 -14.02
CA GLN A 103 -6.48 7.06 -15.19
C GLN A 103 -5.74 8.05 -16.10
N TYR A 104 -6.05 9.35 -16.05
CA TYR A 104 -5.33 10.39 -16.78
C TYR A 104 -3.88 10.58 -16.29
N LEU A 105 -3.53 10.07 -15.10
CA LEU A 105 -2.19 10.07 -14.53
C LEU A 105 -1.36 8.85 -14.93
N ILE A 106 -1.88 7.89 -15.71
CA ILE A 106 -1.12 6.71 -16.14
C ILE A 106 0.19 7.12 -16.84
N GLY A 107 1.29 6.51 -16.41
CA GLY A 107 2.66 6.78 -16.86
C GLY A 107 3.31 7.97 -16.15
N GLN A 108 2.59 8.68 -15.27
CA GLN A 108 3.13 9.77 -14.47
C GLN A 108 3.60 9.27 -13.11
N TYR A 109 4.60 9.97 -12.58
CA TYR A 109 5.00 9.82 -11.19
C TYR A 109 4.10 10.70 -10.34
N VAL A 110 3.49 10.12 -9.31
CA VAL A 110 2.49 10.77 -8.47
C VAL A 110 2.86 10.68 -7.01
N ILE A 111 2.32 11.61 -6.22
CA ILE A 111 2.35 11.63 -4.78
C ILE A 111 0.92 11.67 -4.25
N LEU A 112 0.63 10.86 -3.24
CA LEU A 112 -0.67 10.82 -2.60
C LEU A 112 -0.54 10.47 -1.12
N LYS A 113 -1.50 10.94 -0.34
CA LYS A 113 -1.61 10.62 1.08
C LYS A 113 -2.76 9.64 1.29
N VAL A 114 -2.50 8.58 2.05
CA VAL A 114 -3.51 7.58 2.42
C VAL A 114 -3.62 7.46 3.93
N ASP A 115 -4.80 7.08 4.42
CA ASP A 115 -5.01 6.95 5.86
C ASP A 115 -4.46 5.64 6.40
N ARG A 116 -4.57 4.54 5.64
CA ARG A 116 -4.09 3.21 6.00
C ARG A 116 -3.78 2.39 4.73
N LEU A 117 -2.96 1.36 4.92
CA LEU A 117 -2.76 0.27 3.95
C LEU A 117 -3.49 -0.98 4.44
N GLN A 118 -4.12 -1.69 3.51
CA GLN A 118 -4.83 -2.94 3.77
C GLN A 118 -4.12 -4.09 3.07
N LEU A 119 -4.04 -5.22 3.75
CA LEU A 119 -3.36 -6.41 3.27
C LEU A 119 -4.38 -7.52 3.06
N TYR A 120 -4.42 -8.08 1.86
CA TYR A 120 -5.32 -9.17 1.50
C TYR A 120 -4.53 -10.35 0.93
N CYS A 121 -4.69 -11.51 1.55
CA CYS A 121 -4.10 -12.77 1.10
C CYS A 121 -5.21 -13.81 0.88
N GLU A 122 -5.31 -14.37 -0.33
CA GLU A 122 -6.26 -15.45 -0.66
C GLU A 122 -6.00 -16.77 0.10
#